data_AF-A0A7C4G0I0-F1
#
_entry.id   AF-A0A7C4G0I0-F1
#
_cell.length_a   1.000
_cell.length_b   1.000
_cell.length_c   1.000
_cell.angle_alpha   90.00
_cell.angle_beta   90.00
_cell.angle_gamma   90.00
#
_symmetry.space_group_name_H-M   'P 1'
#
loop_
_entity.id
_entity.type
_entity.pdbx_description
1 polymer ?
#
loop_
_entity_poly.entity_id
_entity_poly.type
_entity_poly.pdbx_seq_one_letter_code
_entity_poly.pdbx_strand_id
1 'polypeptide(L)'
;MATDRVKPLDPAQEAEQARTLAARYRCEFVDLREARIDHDLFRSIPVDLMFRYNFVPLRAENGAMEIALADPRHLNLIDELSILLGKKLKVKVAALSQISDLLKKTEQSQRVLEEVTEGFALDVVADEEGQDETLSIDRLTAADSDIAPVIKLVDTTIFNALERRASDIHIETR
;
A
#
# COMPACT_ATOMS: atom_id res chain seq x y z
N MET A 1 -6.06 35.97 8.21
CA MET A 1 -5.49 34.65 8.53
C MET A 1 -4.93 34.09 7.23
N ALA A 2 -3.61 34.13 7.09
CA ALA A 2 -2.93 33.75 5.86
C ALA A 2 -3.00 32.22 5.70
N THR A 3 -3.63 31.77 4.63
CA THR A 3 -3.47 30.41 4.12
C THR A 3 -2.01 30.28 3.69
N ASP A 4 -1.21 29.61 4.52
CA ASP A 4 0.16 29.23 4.20
C ASP A 4 0.09 28.25 3.02
N ARG A 5 0.16 28.82 1.81
CA ARG A 5 0.37 28.05 0.59
C ARG A 5 1.80 27.53 0.68
N VAL A 6 1.94 26.32 1.22
CA VAL A 6 3.18 25.55 1.17
C VAL A 6 3.56 25.45 -0.31
N LYS A 7 4.49 26.31 -0.71
CA LYS A 7 5.16 26.23 -2.01
C LYS A 7 5.79 24.83 -2.05
N PRO A 8 5.70 24.06 -3.16
CA PRO A 8 6.42 22.80 -3.23
C PRO A 8 7.89 23.12 -3.01
N LEU A 9 8.42 22.73 -1.84
CA LEU A 9 9.83 22.88 -1.56
C LEU A 9 10.57 21.88 -2.45
N ASP A 10 11.77 22.24 -2.88
CA ASP A 10 12.63 21.28 -3.56
C ASP A 10 12.82 20.06 -2.64
N PRO A 11 12.77 18.82 -3.18
CA PRO A 11 12.84 17.60 -2.36
C PRO A 11 14.11 17.52 -1.50
N ALA A 12 15.20 18.18 -1.94
CA ALA A 12 16.42 18.33 -1.16
C ALA A 12 16.23 19.24 0.07
N GLN A 13 15.50 20.36 -0.09
CA GLN A 13 15.22 21.27 1.02
C GLN A 13 14.25 20.64 2.01
N GLU A 14 13.24 19.90 1.56
CA GLU A 14 12.33 19.18 2.45
C GLU A 14 13.06 18.11 3.27
N ALA A 15 13.97 17.36 2.64
CA ALA A 15 14.79 16.38 3.34
C ALA A 15 15.67 17.04 4.41
N GLU A 16 16.24 18.21 4.13
CA GLU A 16 17.05 18.95 5.10
C GLU A 16 16.22 19.52 6.26
N GLN A 17 15.02 20.00 5.98
CA GLN A 17 14.05 20.41 7.02
C GLN A 17 13.66 19.22 7.89
N ALA A 18 13.32 18.08 7.30
CA ALA A 18 12.99 16.85 8.00
C ALA A 18 14.15 16.35 8.87
N ARG A 19 15.40 16.42 8.37
CA ARG A 19 16.61 16.10 9.16
C ARG A 19 16.79 17.03 10.35
N THR A 20 16.60 18.34 10.14
CA THR A 20 16.70 19.34 11.20
C THR A 20 15.63 19.13 12.28
N LEU A 21 14.41 18.80 11.86
CA LEU A 21 13.29 18.47 12.74
C LEU A 21 13.60 17.21 13.55
N ALA A 22 14.08 16.15 12.89
CA ALA A 22 14.48 14.90 13.54
C ALA A 22 15.53 15.14 14.64
N ALA A 23 16.58 15.90 14.31
CA ALA A 23 17.63 16.26 15.26
C ALA A 23 17.09 17.06 16.45
N ARG A 24 16.17 18.00 16.21
CA ARG A 24 15.56 18.84 17.26
C ARG A 24 14.72 18.03 18.25
N TYR A 25 13.99 17.02 17.77
CA TYR A 25 13.09 16.20 18.58
C TYR A 25 13.73 14.86 19.02
N ARG A 26 15.02 14.65 18.75
CA ARG A 26 15.76 13.40 19.04
C ARG A 26 15.12 12.17 18.39
N CYS A 27 14.56 12.35 17.21
CA CYS A 27 14.06 11.27 16.36
C CYS A 27 15.10 10.95 15.27
N GLU A 28 15.02 9.75 14.71
CA GLU A 28 15.85 9.38 13.57
C GLU A 28 15.22 9.88 12.26
N PHE A 29 16.02 10.43 11.36
CA PHE A 29 15.57 10.72 10.00
C PHE A 29 15.63 9.44 9.15
N VAL A 30 14.60 9.20 8.35
CA VAL A 30 14.54 8.07 7.42
C VAL A 30 14.16 8.56 6.03
N ASP A 31 14.89 8.10 5.01
CA ASP A 31 14.52 8.31 3.61
C ASP A 31 13.61 7.16 3.17
N LEU A 32 12.33 7.44 2.91
CA LEU A 32 11.37 6.40 2.54
C LEU A 32 11.62 5.78 1.16
N ARG A 33 12.48 6.40 0.33
CA ARG A 33 12.86 5.83 -0.98
C ARG A 33 13.85 4.68 -0.85
N GLU A 34 14.62 4.66 0.23
CA GLU A 34 15.65 3.65 0.52
C GLU A 34 15.29 2.77 1.72
N ALA A 35 14.28 3.16 2.49
CA ALA A 35 13.82 2.43 3.66
C ALA A 35 13.27 1.06 3.28
N ARG A 36 13.61 0.05 4.08
CA ARG A 36 12.94 -1.26 4.03
C ARG A 36 11.60 -1.15 4.72
N ILE A 37 10.54 -1.37 3.94
CA ILE A 37 9.16 -1.39 4.41
C ILE A 37 8.69 -2.83 4.42
N ASP A 38 8.22 -3.28 5.57
CA ASP A 38 7.56 -4.56 5.75
C ASP A 38 6.18 -4.49 5.10
N HIS A 39 6.02 -5.17 3.96
CA HIS A 39 4.80 -5.13 3.18
C HIS A 39 3.61 -5.80 3.88
N ASP A 40 3.84 -6.85 4.68
CA ASP A 40 2.78 -7.52 5.43
C ASP A 40 2.26 -6.60 6.53
N LEU A 41 3.17 -5.94 7.25
CA LEU A 41 2.80 -4.92 8.23
C LEU A 41 2.05 -3.76 7.58
N PHE A 42 2.56 -3.29 6.44
CA PHE A 42 1.98 -2.18 5.72
C PHE A 42 0.55 -2.50 5.24
N ARG A 43 0.29 -3.73 4.77
CA ARG A 43 -1.06 -4.19 4.39
C ARG A 43 -1.99 -4.43 5.59
N SER A 44 -1.43 -4.76 6.76
CA SER A 44 -2.23 -5.01 7.96
C SER A 44 -2.88 -3.76 8.55
N ILE A 45 -2.42 -2.57 8.15
CA ILE A 45 -2.92 -1.28 8.65
C ILE A 45 -3.86 -0.66 7.60
N PRO A 46 -5.07 -0.21 7.99
CA PRO A 46 -5.99 0.45 7.07
C PRO A 46 -5.37 1.71 6.45
N VAL A 47 -5.49 1.86 5.14
CA VAL A 47 -4.89 2.97 4.40
C VAL A 47 -5.55 4.32 4.77
N ASP A 48 -6.85 4.34 5.05
CA ASP A 48 -7.52 5.52 5.62
C ASP A 48 -6.84 6.02 6.90
N LEU A 49 -6.38 5.11 7.76
CA LEU A 49 -5.67 5.47 8.99
C LEU A 49 -4.33 6.13 8.63
N MET A 50 -3.60 5.56 7.67
CA MET A 50 -2.32 6.10 7.21
C MET A 50 -2.47 7.50 6.62
N PHE A 51 -3.51 7.74 5.82
CA PHE A 51 -3.81 9.07 5.27
C PHE A 51 -4.26 10.05 6.33
N ARG A 52 -5.16 9.63 7.22
CA ARG A 52 -5.72 10.49 8.27
C ARG A 52 -4.66 11.01 9.23
N TYR A 53 -3.73 10.16 9.64
CA TYR A 53 -2.64 10.53 10.55
C TYR A 53 -1.33 10.82 9.82
N ASN A 54 -1.32 10.74 8.48
CA ASN A 54 -0.20 11.02 7.59
C ASN A 54 1.11 10.32 8.04
N PHE A 55 1.04 9.00 8.21
CA PHE A 55 2.16 8.18 8.67
C PHE A 55 2.34 6.94 7.79
N VAL A 56 3.56 6.39 7.79
CA VAL A 56 3.89 5.16 7.08
C VAL A 56 4.51 4.16 8.07
N PRO A 57 3.95 2.94 8.22
CA PRO A 57 4.61 1.90 8.98
C PRO A 57 5.83 1.39 8.22
N LEU A 58 6.94 1.19 8.92
CA LEU A 58 8.19 0.70 8.33
C LEU A 58 8.40 -0.78 8.67
N ARG A 59 8.39 -1.12 9.95
CA ARG A 59 8.64 -2.48 10.44
C ARG A 59 8.18 -2.60 11.89
N ALA A 60 7.88 -3.82 12.32
CA ALA A 60 7.55 -4.12 13.70
C ALA A 60 8.57 -5.10 14.26
N GLU A 61 9.30 -4.70 15.30
CA GLU A 61 10.33 -5.53 15.93
C GLU A 61 10.28 -5.39 17.46
N ASN A 62 10.47 -6.49 18.18
CA ASN A 62 10.60 -6.50 19.65
C ASN A 62 9.41 -5.82 20.38
N GLY A 63 8.18 -5.98 19.86
CA GLY A 63 6.98 -5.38 20.45
C GLY A 63 6.84 -3.87 20.23
N ALA A 64 7.70 -3.27 19.40
CA ALA A 64 7.60 -1.89 18.97
C ALA A 64 7.42 -1.80 17.45
N MET A 65 6.60 -0.85 16.99
CA MET A 65 6.41 -0.54 15.58
C MET A 65 7.16 0.73 15.23
N GLU A 66 8.03 0.66 14.23
CA GLU A 66 8.67 1.83 13.65
C GLU A 66 7.73 2.46 12.63
N ILE A 67 7.47 3.76 12.81
CA ILE A 67 6.63 4.55 11.92
C ILE A 67 7.40 5.78 11.44
N ALA A 68 7.14 6.18 10.21
CA ALA A 68 7.62 7.43 9.64
C ALA A 68 6.51 8.48 9.69
N LEU A 69 6.83 9.67 10.18
CA LEU A 69 5.96 10.84 10.27
C LEU A 69 6.63 12.04 9.63
N ALA A 70 5.85 12.93 9.02
CA ALA A 70 6.38 14.19 8.50
C ALA A 70 6.74 15.14 9.66
N ASP A 71 5.96 15.06 10.75
CA ASP A 71 6.02 16.00 11.85
C ASP A 71 5.79 15.33 13.21
N PRO A 72 6.84 15.19 14.05
CA PRO A 72 6.74 14.60 15.38
C PRO A 72 6.27 15.59 16.45
N ARG A 73 5.90 16.83 16.11
CA ARG A 73 5.43 17.85 17.09
C ARG A 73 4.14 17.46 17.80
N HIS A 74 3.31 16.66 17.14
CA HIS A 74 1.98 16.29 17.62
C HIS A 74 2.04 15.00 18.43
N LEU A 75 2.61 15.07 19.63
CA LEU A 75 2.71 13.92 20.55
C LEU A 75 1.35 13.26 20.81
N ASN A 76 0.27 14.05 20.92
CA ASN A 76 -1.08 13.53 21.11
C ASN A 76 -1.52 12.57 19.97
N LEU A 77 -1.15 12.87 18.72
CA LEU A 77 -1.45 12.00 17.57
C LEU A 77 -0.66 10.69 17.64
N ILE A 78 0.59 10.76 18.11
CA ILE A 78 1.44 9.58 18.29
C ILE A 78 0.88 8.68 19.40
N ASP A 79 0.44 9.27 20.51
CA ASP A 79 -0.17 8.52 21.61
C ASP A 79 -1.49 7.87 21.19
N GLU A 80 -2.34 8.60 20.47
CA GLU A 80 -3.60 8.08 19.91
C GLU A 80 -3.32 6.93 18.93
N LEU A 81 -2.38 7.09 18.01
CA LEU A 81 -1.95 6.03 17.10
C LEU A 81 -1.42 4.82 17.85
N SER A 82 -0.69 5.01 18.95
CA SER A 82 -0.15 3.90 19.74
C SER A 82 -1.25 3.06 20.39
N ILE A 83 -2.33 3.72 20.86
CA ILE A 83 -3.52 3.08 21.41
C ILE A 83 -4.29 2.34 20.29
N LEU A 84 -4.52 3.00 19.15
CA LEU A 84 -5.24 2.43 18.01
C LEU A 84 -4.53 1.20 17.43
N LEU A 85 -3.21 1.24 17.33
CA LEU A 85 -2.40 0.14 16.82
C LEU A 85 -2.07 -0.92 17.87
N GLY A 86 -2.34 -0.64 19.16
CA GLY A 86 -2.04 -1.54 20.28
C GLY A 86 -0.55 -1.87 20.45
N LYS A 87 0.36 -1.04 19.90
CA LYS A 87 1.81 -1.27 19.90
C LYS A 87 2.55 -0.01 20.30
N LYS A 88 3.72 -0.18 20.93
CA LYS A 88 4.63 0.95 21.21
C LYS A 88 5.17 1.49 19.89
N LEU A 89 5.10 2.80 19.69
CA LEU A 89 5.56 3.43 18.45
C LEU A 89 6.96 4.01 18.61
N LYS A 90 7.84 3.73 17.64
CA LYS A 90 9.13 4.38 17.47
C LYS A 90 9.01 5.32 16.28
N VAL A 91 9.02 6.61 16.58
CA VAL A 91 8.84 7.66 15.57
C VAL A 91 10.14 7.97 14.87
N LYS A 92 10.11 7.88 13.54
CA LYS A 92 11.12 8.37 12.61
C LYS A 92 10.53 9.52 11.81
N VAL A 93 11.37 10.47 11.43
CA VAL A 93 10.96 11.62 10.63
C VAL A 93 11.32 11.38 9.18
N ALA A 94 10.36 11.55 8.28
CA ALA A 94 10.57 11.52 6.83
C ALA A 94 10.09 12.81 6.20
N ALA A 95 10.50 13.07 4.95
CA ALA A 95 9.98 14.22 4.22
C ALA A 95 8.49 14.01 3.87
N LEU A 96 7.71 15.10 3.96
CA LEU A 96 6.27 15.07 3.72
C LEU A 96 5.93 14.59 2.29
N SER A 97 6.68 15.06 1.29
CA SER A 97 6.55 14.59 -0.10
C SER A 97 6.71 13.09 -0.21
N GLN A 98 7.71 12.51 0.46
CA GLN A 98 7.97 11.07 0.42
C GLN A 98 6.85 10.25 1.03
N ILE A 99 6.30 10.69 2.17
CA ILE A 99 5.13 10.05 2.79
C ILE A 99 3.94 10.13 1.84
N SER A 100 3.65 11.32 1.33
CA SER A 100 2.51 11.56 0.44
C SER A 100 2.60 10.74 -0.85
N ASP A 101 3.78 10.66 -1.45
CA ASP A 101 4.04 9.91 -2.67
C ASP A 101 3.88 8.40 -2.44
N LEU A 102 4.30 7.91 -1.27
CA LEU A 102 4.15 6.51 -0.91
C LEU A 102 2.68 6.15 -0.69
N LEU A 103 1.96 6.95 0.08
CA LEU A 103 0.53 6.75 0.33
C LEU A 103 -0.29 6.83 -0.97
N LYS A 104 0.02 7.77 -1.87
CA LYS A 104 -0.64 7.85 -3.19
C LYS A 104 -0.39 6.61 -4.05
N LYS A 105 0.84 6.10 -4.09
CA LYS A 105 1.14 4.85 -4.83
C LYS A 105 0.37 3.66 -4.27
N THR A 106 0.21 3.61 -2.95
CA THR A 106 -0.58 2.59 -2.27
C THR A 106 -2.06 2.74 -2.59
N GLU A 107 -2.62 3.93 -2.49
CA GLU A 107 -4.02 4.22 -2.81
C GLU A 107 -4.35 3.85 -4.26
N GLN A 108 -3.47 4.19 -5.22
CA GLN A 108 -3.66 3.77 -6.61
C GLN A 108 -3.60 2.26 -6.77
N SER A 109 -2.71 1.58 -6.03
CA SER A 109 -2.63 0.12 -6.07
C SER A 109 -3.88 -0.52 -5.46
N GLN A 110 -4.37 0.02 -4.34
CA GLN A 110 -5.60 -0.44 -3.71
C GLN A 110 -6.83 -0.12 -4.53
N ARG A 111 -6.95 1.07 -5.13
CA ARG A 111 -8.06 1.41 -6.02
C ARG A 111 -8.11 0.55 -7.27
N VAL A 112 -6.95 0.16 -7.81
CA VAL A 112 -6.92 -0.81 -8.92
C VAL A 112 -7.38 -2.18 -8.42
N LEU A 113 -7.01 -2.59 -7.20
CA LEU A 113 -7.57 -3.79 -6.58
C LEU A 113 -9.07 -3.64 -6.31
N GLU A 114 -9.52 -2.46 -5.86
CA GLU A 114 -10.90 -2.17 -5.51
C GLU A 114 -11.79 -2.06 -6.75
N GLU A 115 -11.34 -1.45 -7.85
CA GLU A 115 -12.05 -1.48 -9.14
C GLU A 115 -12.11 -2.92 -9.70
N VAL A 116 -11.07 -3.72 -9.46
CA VAL A 116 -11.14 -5.16 -9.76
C VAL A 116 -12.15 -5.84 -8.83
N THR A 117 -12.23 -5.52 -7.54
CA THR A 117 -13.21 -6.15 -6.64
C THR A 117 -14.62 -5.56 -6.72
N GLU A 118 -14.81 -4.32 -7.15
CA GLU A 118 -16.10 -3.64 -7.35
C GLU A 118 -16.67 -3.99 -8.73
N GLY A 119 -15.80 -4.22 -9.73
CA GLY A 119 -16.17 -4.93 -10.95
C GLY A 119 -16.67 -6.36 -10.67
N PHE A 120 -16.26 -6.96 -9.55
CA PHE A 120 -16.84 -8.21 -9.05
C PHE A 120 -18.02 -7.97 -8.08
N ALA A 121 -18.04 -6.92 -7.24
CA ALA A 121 -19.10 -6.70 -6.25
C ALA A 121 -20.40 -6.16 -6.87
N LEU A 122 -20.34 -5.46 -8.01
CA LEU A 122 -21.54 -5.13 -8.78
C LEU A 122 -22.11 -6.35 -9.54
N ASP A 123 -21.31 -7.41 -9.72
CA ASP A 123 -21.77 -8.68 -10.29
C ASP A 123 -22.21 -9.68 -9.19
N VAL A 124 -21.69 -9.56 -7.97
CA VAL A 124 -21.95 -10.52 -6.87
C VAL A 124 -23.11 -10.13 -5.94
N VAL A 125 -23.74 -8.95 -6.10
CA VAL A 125 -25.10 -8.71 -5.57
C VAL A 125 -26.17 -8.97 -6.65
N ALA A 126 -25.73 -9.32 -7.86
CA ALA A 126 -26.55 -9.93 -8.90
C ALA A 126 -26.32 -11.44 -9.04
N ASP A 127 -25.33 -12.03 -8.36
CA ASP A 127 -25.05 -13.46 -8.52
C ASP A 127 -24.53 -14.17 -7.25
N GLU A 128 -25.06 -15.37 -7.05
CA GLU A 128 -24.91 -16.23 -5.87
C GLU A 128 -23.58 -17.00 -5.79
N GLU A 129 -22.49 -16.65 -6.47
CA GLU A 129 -21.30 -17.53 -6.48
C GLU A 129 -19.95 -16.84 -6.14
N GLY A 130 -19.52 -17.08 -4.90
CA GLY A 130 -18.21 -17.68 -4.60
C GLY A 130 -16.91 -16.86 -4.76
N GLN A 131 -16.34 -16.47 -3.60
CA GLN A 131 -14.92 -16.59 -3.16
C GLN A 131 -13.82 -16.12 -4.14
N ASP A 132 -13.02 -15.08 -3.80
CA ASP A 132 -11.70 -15.19 -3.11
C ASP A 132 -10.77 -16.18 -3.84
N GLU A 133 -9.57 -15.88 -4.35
CA GLU A 133 -8.43 -15.19 -3.74
C GLU A 133 -7.35 -14.82 -4.79
N THR A 134 -6.59 -13.78 -4.47
CA THR A 134 -5.17 -13.48 -4.79
C THR A 134 -4.49 -14.00 -6.08
N LEU A 135 -4.26 -13.01 -6.95
CA LEU A 135 -3.17 -12.92 -7.93
C LEU A 135 -1.79 -12.69 -7.28
N SER A 136 -0.76 -13.36 -7.81
CA SER A 136 0.61 -12.88 -8.13
C SER A 136 1.41 -14.11 -8.61
N ILE A 137 2.27 -14.12 -9.61
CA ILE A 137 3.19 -13.18 -10.25
C ILE A 137 3.44 -13.85 -11.63
N ASP A 138 3.25 -13.19 -12.75
CA ASP A 138 4.39 -12.81 -13.58
C ASP A 138 3.88 -11.78 -14.60
N ARG A 139 4.05 -10.50 -14.26
CA ARG A 139 4.04 -9.44 -15.26
C ARG A 139 5.19 -9.73 -16.21
N LEU A 140 4.94 -9.87 -17.52
CA LEU A 140 5.79 -9.38 -18.62
C LEU A 140 5.34 -9.96 -19.98
N THR A 141 4.33 -9.35 -20.60
CA THR A 141 4.28 -9.15 -22.06
C THR A 141 3.40 -7.94 -22.36
N ALA A 142 4.01 -6.75 -22.22
CA ALA A 142 3.51 -5.54 -22.84
C ALA A 142 3.82 -5.58 -24.35
N ALA A 143 3.03 -6.31 -25.12
CA ALA A 143 2.89 -6.20 -26.58
C ALA A 143 1.73 -7.10 -27.00
N ASP A 144 0.83 -6.58 -27.83
CA ASP A 144 -0.41 -7.20 -28.31
C ASP A 144 -1.54 -7.33 -27.27
N SER A 145 -2.38 -6.30 -27.27
CA SER A 145 -3.66 -6.16 -26.55
C SER A 145 -4.61 -7.35 -26.72
N ASP A 146 -4.42 -8.17 -27.77
CA ASP A 146 -5.22 -9.37 -28.07
C ASP A 146 -4.55 -10.69 -27.64
N ILE A 147 -3.25 -10.69 -27.35
CA ILE A 147 -2.54 -11.87 -26.82
C ILE A 147 -2.80 -11.98 -25.31
N ALA A 148 -2.84 -10.86 -24.60
CA ALA A 148 -3.07 -10.84 -23.15
C ALA A 148 -4.40 -11.50 -22.71
N PRO A 149 -5.55 -11.34 -23.40
CA PRO A 149 -6.80 -12.02 -23.07
C PRO A 149 -6.74 -13.55 -23.29
N VAL A 150 -6.11 -14.00 -24.37
CA VAL A 150 -6.02 -15.44 -24.70
C VAL A 150 -5.10 -16.16 -23.71
N ILE A 151 -3.96 -15.55 -23.36
CA ILE A 151 -3.07 -16.08 -22.32
C ILE A 151 -3.83 -16.18 -20.99
N LYS A 152 -4.54 -15.13 -20.58
CA LYS A 152 -5.36 -15.16 -19.35
C LYS A 152 -6.43 -16.25 -19.38
N LEU A 153 -7.09 -16.48 -20.52
CA LEU A 153 -8.09 -17.54 -20.66
C LEU A 153 -7.46 -18.92 -20.50
N VAL A 154 -6.31 -19.16 -21.13
CA VAL A 154 -5.57 -20.43 -21.01
C VAL A 154 -5.12 -20.66 -19.57
N ASP A 155 -4.52 -19.65 -18.94
CA ASP A 155 -4.04 -19.72 -17.56
C ASP A 155 -5.20 -20.02 -16.59
N THR A 156 -6.33 -19.34 -16.78
CA THR A 156 -7.53 -19.56 -15.97
C THR A 156 -8.11 -20.95 -16.19
N THR A 157 -8.09 -21.47 -17.41
CA THR A 157 -8.59 -22.81 -17.74
C THR A 157 -7.72 -23.90 -17.09
N ILE A 158 -6.39 -23.75 -17.17
CA ILE A 158 -5.43 -24.68 -16.55
C ILE A 158 -5.54 -24.63 -15.03
N PHE A 159 -5.59 -23.42 -14.44
CA PHE A 159 -5.70 -23.24 -13.01
C PHE A 159 -6.99 -23.87 -12.46
N ASN A 160 -8.13 -23.63 -13.11
CA ASN A 160 -9.41 -24.24 -12.72
C ASN A 160 -9.38 -25.76 -12.81
N ALA A 161 -8.74 -26.32 -13.84
CA ALA A 161 -8.59 -27.76 -13.96
C ALA A 161 -7.74 -28.32 -12.81
N LEU A 162 -6.67 -27.63 -12.43
CA LEU A 162 -5.80 -28.05 -11.34
C LEU A 162 -6.50 -27.99 -9.98
N GLU A 163 -7.22 -26.90 -9.68
CA GLU A 163 -7.99 -26.75 -8.44
C GLU A 163 -9.07 -27.81 -8.30
N ARG A 164 -9.81 -28.06 -9.40
CA ARG A 164 -10.85 -29.10 -9.45
C ARG A 164 -10.27 -30.52 -9.53
N ARG A 165 -8.94 -30.65 -9.56
CA ARG A 165 -8.20 -31.91 -9.81
C ARG A 165 -8.74 -32.66 -11.02
N ALA A 166 -9.17 -31.91 -12.03
CA ALA A 166 -9.61 -32.45 -13.28
C ALA A 166 -8.41 -33.11 -13.97
N SER A 167 -8.58 -34.36 -14.39
CA SER A 167 -7.54 -35.10 -15.09
C SER A 167 -7.43 -34.73 -16.57
N ASP A 168 -8.45 -34.07 -17.13
CA ASP A 168 -8.51 -33.71 -18.55
C ASP A 168 -9.27 -32.39 -18.77
N ILE A 169 -8.87 -31.64 -19.79
CA ILE A 169 -9.47 -30.38 -20.23
C ILE A 169 -9.87 -30.56 -21.70
N HIS A 170 -11.17 -30.71 -21.95
CA HIS A 170 -11.68 -30.88 -23.30
C HIS A 170 -12.21 -29.55 -23.85
N ILE A 171 -11.72 -29.13 -25.02
CA ILE A 171 -12.12 -27.89 -25.70
C ILE A 171 -12.69 -28.25 -27.06
N GLU A 172 -13.90 -27.79 -27.34
CA GLU A 172 -14.55 -27.91 -28.65
C GLU A 172 -14.88 -26.54 -29.24
N THR A 173 -14.81 -26.42 -30.56
CA THR A 173 -15.24 -25.23 -31.30
C THR A 173 -16.59 -25.53 -31.93
N ARG A 174 -17.59 -24.70 -31.69
CA ARG A 174 -18.85 -24.76 -32.46
C ARG A 174 -18.68 -24.22 -33.87
#